data_AF-A0A1C3VRL8-F1
#
_entry.id   AF-A0A1C3VRL8-F1
#
_cell.length_a   1.000
_cell.length_b   1.000
_cell.length_c   1.000
_cell.angle_alpha   90.00
_cell.angle_beta   90.00
_cell.angle_gamma   90.00
#
_symmetry.space_group_name_H-M   'P 1'
#
loop_
_entity.id
_entity.type
_entity.pdbx_description
1 polymer ?
#
loop_
_entity_poly.entity_id
_entity_poly.type
_entity_poly.pdbx_seq_one_letter_code
_entity_poly.pdbx_strand_id
1 'polypeptide(L)' 'MNMATGSDSIWNILNQGVQAINSLRQVLLSVFPQTGGTATTATGGSATLPANPVGFIVVTLPDGTSAKVPYYV' A
#
# COMPACT_ATOMS: atom_id res chain seq x y z
N MET A 1 13.20 23.01 -43.43
CA MET A 1 13.72 22.50 -42.14
C MET A 1 13.36 23.55 -41.10
N ASN A 2 12.32 23.30 -40.30
CA ASN A 2 11.87 24.21 -39.25
C ASN A 2 12.87 24.14 -38.10
N MET A 3 13.75 25.13 -37.97
CA MET A 3 14.69 25.21 -36.86
C MET A 3 13.88 25.62 -35.63
N ALA A 4 13.67 24.66 -34.70
CA ALA A 4 13.10 24.94 -33.39
C ALA A 4 13.86 26.12 -32.78
N THR A 5 13.14 27.20 -32.49
CA THR A 5 13.73 28.37 -31.85
C THR A 5 14.23 27.96 -30.46
N GLY A 6 15.21 28.68 -29.90
CA GLY A 6 15.75 28.34 -28.56
C GLY A 6 14.65 28.20 -27.49
N SER A 7 13.55 28.94 -27.63
CA SER A 7 12.34 28.82 -26.79
C SER A 7 11.58 27.51 -26.98
N ASP A 8 11.46 26.99 -28.20
CA ASP A 8 10.80 25.70 -28.47
C ASP A 8 11.59 24.55 -27.83
N SER A 9 12.93 24.65 -27.83
CA SER A 9 13.81 23.68 -27.17
C SER A 9 13.65 23.71 -25.64
N ILE A 10 13.56 24.91 -25.05
CA ILE A 10 13.32 25.08 -23.60
C ILE A 10 11.98 24.50 -23.19
N TRP A 11 10.90 24.76 -23.95
CA TRP A 11 9.58 24.21 -23.66
C TRP A 11 9.55 22.68 -23.71
N ASN A 12 10.23 22.09 -24.69
CA ASN A 12 10.35 20.63 -24.79
C ASN A 12 11.09 20.03 -23.59
N ILE A 13 12.19 20.65 -23.15
CA ILE A 13 12.96 20.21 -21.98
C ILE A 13 12.12 20.29 -20.70
N LEU A 14 11.38 21.38 -20.50
CA LEU A 14 10.50 21.54 -19.34
C LEU A 14 9.39 20.50 -19.33
N ASN A 15 8.76 20.23 -20.48
CA ASN A 15 7.72 19.24 -20.59
C ASN A 15 8.24 17.81 -20.34
N GLN A 16 9.44 17.48 -20.83
CA GLN A 16 10.13 16.22 -20.53
C GLN A 16 10.44 16.08 -19.03
N GLY A 17 10.89 17.15 -18.38
CA GLY A 17 11.14 17.18 -16.94
C GLY A 17 9.88 16.91 -16.11
N VAL A 18 8.75 17.52 -16.46
CA VAL A 18 7.46 17.28 -15.79
C VAL A 18 7.01 15.82 -15.95
N GLN A 19 7.20 15.24 -17.14
CA GLN A 19 6.86 13.85 -17.40
C GLN A 19 7.73 12.90 -16.56
N ALA A 20 9.04 13.15 -16.48
CA ALA A 20 9.96 12.36 -15.66
C ALA A 20 9.58 12.40 -14.16
N ILE A 21 9.18 13.56 -13.64
CA ILE A 21 8.69 13.69 -12.26
C ILE A 21 7.41 12.87 -12.04
N ASN A 22 6.48 12.91 -13.00
CA ASN A 22 5.24 12.13 -12.92
C ASN A 22 5.52 10.62 -12.99
N SER A 23 6.46 10.18 -13.81
CA SER A 23 6.91 8.78 -13.88
C SER A 23 7.56 8.34 -12.57
N LEU A 24 8.44 9.15 -11.97
CA LEU A 24 9.06 8.84 -10.68
C LEU A 24 8.00 8.70 -9.58
N ARG A 25 7.01 9.60 -9.53
CA ARG A 25 5.90 9.51 -8.58
C ARG A 25 5.14 8.19 -8.72
N GLN A 26 4.86 7.75 -9.95
CA GLN A 26 4.18 6.47 -10.18
C GLN A 26 5.01 5.28 -9.74
N VAL A 27 6.32 5.29 -10.02
CA VAL A 27 7.26 4.24 -9.56
C VAL A 27 7.31 4.20 -8.04
N LEU A 28 7.40 5.34 -7.36
CA LEU A 28 7.41 5.39 -5.90
C LEU A 28 6.13 4.81 -5.29
N LEU A 29 4.96 5.13 -5.87
CA LEU A 29 3.69 4.55 -5.43
C LEU A 29 3.59 3.04 -5.71
N SER A 30 4.24 2.54 -6.77
CA SER A 30 4.21 1.11 -7.08
C SER A 30 5.21 0.30 -6.26
N VAL A 31 6.39 0.85 -5.98
CA VAL A 31 7.45 0.17 -5.19
C VAL A 31 7.16 0.25 -3.70
N PHE A 32 6.60 1.37 -3.25
CA PHE A 32 6.24 1.59 -1.85
C PHE A 32 4.74 1.86 -1.76
N PRO A 33 3.89 0.83 -1.89
CA PRO A 33 2.47 0.98 -1.68
C PRO A 33 2.24 1.47 -0.24
N GLN A 34 1.59 2.62 -0.09
CA GLN A 34 1.13 3.11 1.21
C GLN A 34 -0.06 2.26 1.65
N THR A 35 0.22 1.10 2.25
CA THR A 35 -0.81 0.26 2.86
C THR A 35 -1.17 0.84 4.23
N GLY A 36 -2.23 1.64 4.28
CA GLY A 36 -2.89 1.99 5.53
C GLY A 36 -3.65 0.77 6.07
N GLY A 37 -3.31 0.31 7.27
CA GLY A 37 -4.08 -0.73 7.96
C GLY A 37 -5.22 -0.11 8.75
N THR A 38 -6.45 -0.59 8.56
CA THR A 38 -7.59 -0.26 9.43
C THR A 38 -7.73 -1.33 10.51
N ALA A 39 -7.54 -0.96 11.77
CA ALA A 39 -7.85 -1.83 12.90
C ALA A 39 -9.30 -1.56 13.35
N THR A 40 -10.21 -2.49 13.05
CA THR A 40 -11.54 -2.50 13.66
C THR A 40 -11.49 -3.32 14.94
N THR A 41 -12.14 -2.86 16.00
CA THR A 41 -12.33 -3.72 17.19
C THR A 41 -13.33 -4.82 16.84
N ALA A 42 -13.02 -6.06 17.22
CA ALA A 42 -14.04 -7.09 17.27
C ALA A 42 -15.02 -6.72 18.39
N THR A 43 -16.32 -6.97 18.18
CA THR A 43 -17.32 -6.84 19.24
C THR A 43 -16.92 -7.77 20.39
N GLY A 44 -16.39 -7.20 21.46
CA GLY A 44 -15.97 -7.95 22.64
C GLY A 44 -17.18 -8.43 23.43
N GLY A 45 -17.37 -9.74 23.50
CA GLY A 45 -18.17 -10.35 24.55
C GLY A 45 -17.33 -10.46 25.82
N SER A 46 -17.90 -10.17 26.99
CA SER A 46 -17.23 -10.46 28.27
C SER A 46 -17.37 -11.96 28.54
N ALA A 47 -16.31 -12.71 28.27
CA ALA A 47 -16.19 -14.11 28.63
C ALA A 47 -14.83 -14.34 29.28
N THR A 48 -14.79 -15.07 30.39
CA THR A 48 -13.56 -15.62 30.93
C THR A 48 -13.05 -16.70 29.98
N LEU A 49 -12.09 -16.35 29.13
CA LEU A 49 -11.44 -17.29 28.24
C LEU A 49 -10.55 -18.24 29.05
N PRO A 50 -10.51 -19.55 28.71
CA PRO A 50 -9.51 -20.46 29.24
C PRO A 50 -8.08 -19.96 29.03
N ALA A 51 -7.15 -20.34 29.92
CA ALA A 51 -5.76 -19.88 29.85
C ALA A 51 -5.05 -20.28 28.55
N ASN A 52 -5.46 -21.40 27.94
CA ASN A 52 -4.89 -21.94 26.72
C ASN A 52 -5.97 -22.05 25.63
N PRO A 53 -5.71 -21.56 24.40
CA PRO A 53 -6.58 -21.81 23.27
C PRO A 53 -6.54 -23.29 22.88
N VAL A 54 -7.65 -23.78 22.33
CA VAL A 54 -7.74 -25.14 21.77
C VAL A 54 -6.98 -25.23 20.46
N GLY A 55 -6.92 -24.13 19.72
CA GLY A 55 -6.15 -24.00 18.49
C GLY A 55 -6.21 -22.59 17.92
N PHE A 56 -5.71 -22.44 16.70
CA PHE A 56 -5.71 -21.18 15.96
C PHE A 56 -6.33 -21.36 14.58
N ILE A 57 -7.19 -20.42 14.19
CA ILE A 57 -7.59 -20.22 12.81
C ILE A 57 -6.50 -19.35 12.16
N VAL A 58 -5.96 -19.82 11.04
CA VAL A 58 -5.01 -19.05 10.23
C VAL A 58 -5.79 -18.34 9.12
N VAL A 59 -5.68 -17.02 9.08
CA VAL A 59 -6.32 -16.17 8.07
C VAL A 59 -5.25 -15.54 7.21
N THR A 60 -5.32 -15.73 5.90
CA THR A 60 -4.47 -15.00 4.94
C THR A 60 -5.10 -13.64 4.68
N LEU A 61 -4.35 -12.58 4.98
CA LEU A 61 -4.74 -11.19 4.74
C LEU A 61 -4.52 -10.81 3.26
N PRO A 62 -5.14 -9.71 2.78
CA PRO A 62 -5.00 -9.26 1.39
C PRO A 62 -3.56 -8.93 0.97
N ASP A 63 -2.68 -8.64 1.92
CA ASP A 63 -1.24 -8.42 1.69
C ASP A 63 -0.43 -9.74 1.64
N GLY A 64 -1.11 -10.89 1.72
CA GLY A 64 -0.51 -12.23 1.72
C GLY A 64 0.05 -12.66 3.07
N THR A 65 -0.02 -11.82 4.12
CA THR A 65 0.45 -12.19 5.45
C THR A 65 -0.55 -13.08 6.17
N SER A 66 -0.07 -13.89 7.12
CA SER A 66 -0.91 -14.80 7.90
C SER A 66 -1.17 -14.25 9.30
N ALA A 67 -2.45 -14.07 9.65
CA ALA A 67 -2.90 -13.74 10.99
C ALA A 67 -3.39 -15.00 11.72
N LYS A 68 -3.10 -15.10 13.03
CA LYS A 68 -3.56 -16.20 13.90
C LYS A 68 -4.66 -15.71 14.83
N VAL A 69 -5.81 -16.37 14.78
CA VAL A 69 -6.95 -16.09 15.66
C VAL A 69 -7.16 -17.29 16.60
N PRO A 70 -6.96 -17.14 17.93
CA PRO A 70 -7.19 -18.23 18.87
C PRO A 70 -8.68 -18.56 18.97
N TYR A 71 -9.02 -19.85 19.10
CA TYR A 71 -10.37 -20.28 19.46
C TYR A 71 -10.34 -21.15 20.73
N TYR A 72 -11.45 -21.08 21.46
CA TYR A 72 -11.66 -21.72 22.75
C TYR A 72 -12.97 -22.53 22.65
N VAL A 73 -13.06 -23.64 23.39
CA VAL A 73 -14.31 -24.42 23.57
C VAL A 73 -15.04 -24.01 24.82
#